data_AF-A0A2Z3GK91-F1
#
_entry.id   AF-A0A2Z3GK91-F1
#
_cell.length_a   1.000
_cell.length_b   1.000
_cell.length_c   1.000
_cell.angle_alpha   90.00
_cell.angle_beta   90.00
_cell.angle_gamma   90.00
#
_symmetry.space_group_name_H-M   'P 1'
#
loop_
_entity.id
_entity.type
_entity.pdbx_description
1 polymer ?
#
loop_
_entity_poly.entity_id
_entity_poly.type
_entity_poly.pdbx_seq_one_letter_code
_entity_poly.pdbx_strand_id
1 'polypeptide(L)' 'MVHDPKFGPSAQTPQQRAWVLTQMQAVIPGLKAKAPPHAQQLYQRYVAGEMSWGEVRQALDSTPAKPVR' A
#
# COMPACT_ATOMS: atom_id res chain seq x y z
N MET A 1 4.92 -17.94 -15.28
CA MET A 1 4.56 -17.21 -14.05
C MET A 1 5.53 -16.05 -13.92
N VAL A 2 5.10 -14.83 -14.21
CA VAL A 2 5.98 -13.64 -14.15
C VAL A 2 6.19 -13.31 -12.68
N HIS A 3 7.35 -13.68 -12.16
CA HIS A 3 7.81 -13.24 -10.85
C HIS A 3 8.28 -11.80 -11.01
N ASP A 4 7.55 -10.85 -10.44
CA ASP A 4 7.89 -9.45 -10.55
C ASP A 4 8.60 -9.05 -9.25
N PRO A 5 9.94 -8.89 -9.26
CA PRO A 5 10.73 -8.71 -8.03
C PRO A 5 10.44 -7.39 -7.32
N LYS A 6 9.72 -6.46 -7.96
CA LYS A 6 9.20 -5.25 -7.30
C LYS A 6 8.14 -5.57 -6.23
N PHE A 7 7.55 -6.76 -6.31
CA PHE A 7 6.61 -7.29 -5.34
C PHE A 7 7.26 -8.44 -4.57
N GLY A 8 7.02 -8.50 -3.25
CA GLY A 8 7.49 -9.62 -2.43
C GLY A 8 6.94 -10.97 -2.94
N PRO A 9 7.55 -12.10 -2.53
CA PRO A 9 7.15 -13.44 -2.99
C PRO A 9 5.67 -13.76 -2.70
N SER A 10 5.11 -13.14 -1.67
CA SER A 10 3.70 -13.27 -1.26
C SER A 10 2.78 -12.20 -1.85
N ALA A 11 3.22 -11.43 -2.85
CA ALA A 11 2.51 -10.29 -3.44
C ALA A 11 2.47 -10.37 -4.99
N GLN A 12 2.57 -11.58 -5.56
CA GLN A 12 2.68 -11.77 -6.99
C GLN A 12 1.33 -11.64 -7.72
N THR A 13 0.22 -11.98 -7.06
CA THR A 13 -1.13 -11.80 -7.61
C THR A 13 -1.90 -10.66 -6.92
N PRO A 14 -2.93 -10.10 -7.55
CA PRO A 14 -3.78 -9.10 -6.91
C PRO A 14 -4.41 -9.58 -5.59
N GLN A 15 -4.86 -10.84 -5.53
CA GLN A 15 -5.42 -11.43 -4.30
C GLN A 15 -4.36 -11.52 -3.19
N GLN A 16 -3.14 -11.93 -3.54
CA GLN A 16 -2.00 -11.95 -2.64
C GLN A 16 -1.65 -10.55 -2.11
N ARG A 17 -1.62 -9.54 -2.98
CA ARG A 17 -1.38 -8.14 -2.59
C ARG A 17 -2.45 -7.61 -1.65
N ALA A 18 -3.73 -7.90 -1.90
CA ALA A 18 -4.83 -7.53 -1.00
C ALA A 18 -4.70 -8.20 0.38
N TRP A 19 -4.28 -9.47 0.40
CA TRP A 19 -4.02 -10.18 1.64
C TRP A 19 -2.85 -9.56 2.42
N VAL A 20 -1.71 -9.29 1.74
CA VAL A 20 -0.56 -8.60 2.34
C VAL A 20 -0.97 -7.24 2.90
N LEU A 21 -1.72 -6.44 2.13
CA LEU A 21 -2.22 -5.14 2.58
C LEU A 21 -3.05 -5.26 3.87
N THR A 22 -3.94 -6.25 3.93
CA THR A 22 -4.76 -6.51 5.13
C THR A 22 -3.89 -6.85 6.34
N GLN A 23 -2.88 -7.70 6.16
CA GLN A 23 -1.92 -8.02 7.23
C GLN A 23 -1.15 -6.77 7.68
N MET A 24 -0.70 -5.94 6.74
CA MET A 24 0.00 -4.69 7.05
C MET A 24 -0.87 -3.69 7.83
N GLN A 25 -2.15 -3.57 7.48
CA GLN A 25 -3.11 -2.74 8.21
C GLN A 25 -3.43 -3.28 9.61
N ALA A 26 -3.36 -4.61 9.80
CA ALA A 26 -3.55 -5.24 11.09
C ALA A 26 -2.35 -5.01 12.03
N VAL A 27 -1.13 -5.09 11.51
CA VAL A 27 0.11 -4.93 12.31
C VAL A 27 0.56 -3.47 12.45
N ILE A 28 0.15 -2.58 11.54
CA ILE A 28 0.49 -1.16 11.56
C ILE A 28 -0.81 -0.34 11.65
N PRO A 29 -1.30 -0.03 12.86
CA PRO A 29 -2.54 0.71 13.08
C PRO A 29 -2.55 2.07 12.37
N GLY A 30 -1.37 2.70 12.21
CA GLY A 30 -1.21 3.97 11.48
C GLY A 30 -1.62 3.90 10.01
N LEU A 31 -1.51 2.75 9.34
CA LEU A 31 -1.96 2.57 7.94
C LEU A 31 -3.48 2.55 7.83
N LYS A 32 -4.18 2.12 8.89
CA LYS A 32 -5.65 2.09 8.98
C LYS A 32 -6.21 3.42 9.47
N ALA A 33 -5.58 4.01 10.50
CA ALA A 33 -6.03 5.25 11.11
C ALA A 33 -5.82 6.48 10.21
N LYS A 34 -4.74 6.49 9.42
CA LYS A 34 -4.47 7.49 8.39
C LYS A 34 -4.81 6.95 7.01
N ALA A 35 -6.01 6.41 6.81
CA ALA A 35 -6.51 6.11 5.47
C ALA A 35 -7.43 7.25 4.94
N PRO A 36 -6.92 8.46 4.63
CA PRO A 36 -7.66 9.39 3.80
C PRO A 36 -8.04 8.72 2.46
N PRO A 37 -9.02 9.25 1.74
CA PRO A 37 -9.42 8.76 0.42
C PRO A 37 -8.23 8.57 -0.55
N HIS A 38 -7.21 9.43 -0.44
CA HIS A 38 -5.95 9.33 -1.17
C HIS A 38 -5.18 8.03 -0.90
N ALA A 39 -5.05 7.62 0.38
CA ALA A 39 -4.37 6.37 0.74
C ALA A 39 -5.12 5.14 0.20
N GLN A 40 -6.46 5.20 0.17
CA GLN A 40 -7.30 4.14 -0.38
C GLN A 40 -7.06 3.96 -1.89
N GLN A 41 -6.92 5.06 -2.64
CA GLN A 41 -6.56 5.00 -4.06
C GLN A 41 -5.17 4.39 -4.28
N LEU A 42 -4.18 4.73 -3.46
CA LEU A 42 -2.84 4.13 -3.54
C LEU A 42 -2.87 2.62 -3.26
N TYR A 43 -3.64 2.19 -2.27
CA TYR A 43 -3.82 0.77 -1.97
C TYR A 43 -4.48 0.01 -3.12
N GLN A 44 -5.48 0.58 -3.79
CA GLN A 44 -6.09 -0.07 -4.95
C GLN A 44 -5.11 -0.22 -6.13
N ARG A 45 -4.27 0.80 -6.38
CA ARG A 45 -3.24 0.75 -7.42
C ARG A 45 -2.16 -0.29 -7.10
N TYR A 46 -1.81 -0.44 -5.83
CA TYR A 46 -0.93 -1.53 -5.37
C TYR A 46 -1.53 -2.91 -5.61
N VAL A 47 -2.79 -3.12 -5.23
CA VAL A 47 -3.50 -4.39 -5.46
C VAL A 47 -3.58 -4.71 -6.96
N ALA A 48 -3.90 -3.72 -7.79
CA ALA A 48 -3.92 -3.84 -9.24
C ALA A 48 -2.54 -4.15 -9.86
N GLY A 49 -1.45 -3.83 -9.15
CA GLY A 49 -0.08 -4.05 -9.62
C GLY A 49 0.51 -2.89 -10.42
N GLU A 50 -0.22 -1.78 -10.46
CA GLU A 50 0.21 -0.55 -11.12
C GLU A 50 1.35 0.13 -10.36
N MET A 51 1.51 -0.15 -9.06
CA MET A 51 2.59 0.39 -8.23
C MET A 51 3.08 -0.63 -7.21
N SER A 52 4.36 -0.54 -6.85
CA SER A 52 4.99 -1.31 -5.78
C SER A 52 4.65 -0.74 -4.39
N TRP A 53 4.85 -1.54 -3.35
CA TRP A 53 4.64 -1.07 -1.98
C TRP A 53 5.58 0.09 -1.60
N GLY A 54 6.79 0.13 -2.15
CA GLY A 54 7.74 1.23 -1.95
C GLY A 54 7.22 2.56 -2.52
N GLU A 55 6.56 2.53 -3.68
CA GLU A 55 5.92 3.70 -4.28
C GLU A 55 4.70 4.17 -3.49
N VAL A 56 3.88 3.23 -2.99
CA VAL A 56 2.77 3.56 -2.06
C VAL A 56 3.32 4.28 -0.83
N ARG A 57 4.37 3.75 -0.23
CA ARG A 57 4.98 4.32 0.99
C ARG A 57 5.49 5.74 0.73
N GLN A 58 6.18 5.95 -0.39
CA GLN A 58 6.66 7.28 -0.78
C GLN A 58 5.51 8.25 -1.05
N ALA A 59 4.44 7.83 -1.72
CA ALA A 59 3.28 8.68 -1.98
C ALA A 59 2.50 9.03 -0.69
N LEU A 60 2.43 8.10 0.26
CA LEU A 60 1.87 8.34 1.59
C LEU A 60 2.72 9.33 2.41
N ASP A 61 4.05 9.22 2.32
CA ASP A 61 4.99 10.11 3.03
C ASP A 61 5.06 11.51 2.40
N SER A 62 4.99 11.57 1.07
CA SER A 62 4.98 12.82 0.28
C SER A 62 3.66 13.58 0.40
N THR A 63 2.61 12.98 0.97
CA THR A 63 1.41 13.72 1.34
C THR A 63 1.75 14.46 2.63
N PRO A 64 1.94 15.80 2.63
CA PRO A 64 2.19 16.51 3.87
C PRO A 64 1.00 16.25 4.78
N ALA A 65 1.21 15.48 5.85
CA ALA A 65 0.29 15.46 6.97
C ALA A 65 0.16 16.92 7.38
N LYS A 66 -0.98 17.53 7.05
CA LYS A 66 -1.28 18.93 7.34
C LYS A 66 -0.82 19.18 8.79
N PRO A 67 0.17 20.04 9.05
CA PRO A 67 0.64 20.25 10.41
C PRO A 67 -0.56 20.80 11.18
N VAL A 68 -0.92 20.10 12.26
CA VAL A 68 -1.76 20.65 13.32
C VAL A 68 -1.04 21.92 13.78
N ARG A 69 -1.65 23.06 13.47
CA ARG A 69 -1.31 24.35 14.08
C ARG A 69 -1.96 24.42 15.45
#